data_AF-A0A7V5H4L1-F1
#
_entry.id   AF-A0A7V5H4L1-F1
#
_cell.length_a   1.000
_cell.length_b   1.000
_cell.length_c   1.000
_cell.angle_alpha   90.00
_cell.angle_beta   90.00
_cell.angle_gamma   90.00
#
_symmetry.space_group_name_H-M   'P 1'
#
loop_
_entity.id
_entity.type
_entity.pdbx_description
1 polymer ?
#
loop_
_entity_poly.entity_id
_entity_poly.type
_entity_poly.pdbx_seq_one_letter_code
_entity_poly.pdbx_strand_id
1 'polypeptide(L)'
;ERRVALATSSWMMIDFKERRPVRLPKFIADYENHARGRAIDDPFDRLPELQEVHAEKSFQVRLSDLDMNQHVNSTIYLDWALEAVPDEIRKKYRLQAMEANYRAESVYGQRVQSQVQINNKDAQQVVWHRLLRVDDQKEICRLISSWQAK
;
A
#
# COMPACT_ATOMS: atom_id res chain seq x y z
N GLU A 1 -21.13 -9.89 -17.87
CA GLU A 1 -19.72 -9.40 -17.83
C GLU A 1 -18.89 -10.28 -16.91
N ARG A 2 -17.62 -10.56 -17.24
CA ARG A 2 -16.70 -11.31 -16.36
C ARG A 2 -15.92 -10.31 -15.50
N ARG A 3 -16.14 -10.35 -14.18
CA ARG A 3 -15.42 -9.51 -13.21
C ARG A 3 -13.93 -9.89 -13.17
N VAL A 4 -13.05 -8.91 -13.37
CA VAL A 4 -11.58 -9.12 -13.40
C VAL A 4 -10.88 -8.73 -12.09
N ALA A 5 -11.41 -7.73 -11.38
CA ALA A 5 -10.93 -7.27 -10.07
C ALA A 5 -12.06 -6.53 -9.32
N LEU A 6 -11.92 -6.35 -8.01
CA LEU A 6 -12.62 -5.32 -7.24
C LEU A 6 -11.62 -4.61 -6.34
N ALA A 7 -11.96 -3.39 -5.97
CA ALA A 7 -11.23 -2.62 -4.98
C ALA A 7 -12.20 -1.75 -4.19
N THR A 8 -11.86 -1.49 -2.93
CA THR A 8 -12.49 -0.47 -2.09
C THR A 8 -11.37 0.36 -1.46
N SER A 9 -11.62 1.63 -1.17
CA SER A 9 -10.62 2.52 -0.56
C SER A 9 -11.28 3.44 0.44
N SER A 10 -10.54 3.85 1.46
CA SER A 10 -10.96 4.81 2.47
C SER A 10 -10.05 6.02 2.43
N TRP A 11 -10.63 7.22 2.51
CA TRP A 11 -9.93 8.48 2.38
C TRP A 11 -10.19 9.38 3.59
N MET A 12 -9.18 10.16 3.97
CA MET A 12 -9.30 11.21 4.97
C MET A 12 -8.82 12.54 4.39
N MET A 13 -9.41 13.63 4.84
CA MET A 13 -8.88 14.96 4.55
C MET A 13 -7.83 15.35 5.58
N ILE A 14 -6.72 15.88 5.07
CA ILE A 14 -5.63 16.44 5.86
C ILE A 14 -5.59 17.94 5.62
N ASP A 15 -5.49 18.71 6.70
CA ASP A 15 -5.12 20.12 6.62
C ASP A 15 -3.62 20.21 6.29
N PHE A 16 -3.27 20.80 5.14
CA PHE A 16 -1.87 20.91 4.69
C PHE A 16 -1.00 21.80 5.58
N LYS A 17 -1.59 22.79 6.25
CA LYS A 17 -0.86 23.72 7.11
C LYS A 17 -0.55 23.07 8.45
N GLU A 18 -1.56 22.47 9.07
CA GLU A 18 -1.46 21.85 10.41
C GLU A 18 -1.02 20.37 10.36
N ARG A 19 -0.96 19.78 9.16
CA ARG A 19 -0.63 18.37 8.89
C ARG A 19 -1.44 17.38 9.75
N ARG A 20 -2.71 17.69 10.00
CA ARG A 20 -3.61 16.88 10.84
C ARG A 20 -4.89 16.48 10.09
N PRO A 21 -5.49 15.33 10.42
CA PRO A 21 -6.81 14.98 9.92
C PRO A 21 -7.85 16.02 10.32
N VAL A 22 -8.73 16.37 9.38
CA VAL A 22 -9.85 17.27 9.60
C VAL A 22 -11.17 16.60 9.22
N ARG A 23 -12.26 17.05 9.84
CA ARG A 23 -13.60 16.61 9.46
C ARG A 23 -13.87 17.01 8.02
N LEU A 24 -14.56 16.13 7.28
CA LEU A 24 -15.06 16.44 5.95
C LEU A 24 -15.99 17.67 6.02
N PRO A 25 -15.70 18.75 5.28
CA PRO A 25 -16.61 19.86 5.11
C PRO A 25 -17.94 19.38 4.55
N LYS A 26 -19.01 20.04 4.99
CA LYS A 26 -20.37 19.66 4.64
C LYS A 26 -20.60 19.57 3.12
N PHE A 27 -20.01 20.46 2.33
CA PHE A 27 -20.16 20.44 0.86
C PHE A 27 -19.54 19.18 0.18
N ILE A 28 -18.56 18.53 0.81
CA ILE A 28 -18.00 17.25 0.32
C ILE A 28 -18.82 16.09 0.86
N ALA A 29 -19.23 16.15 2.12
CA ALA A 29 -20.04 15.10 2.75
C ALA A 29 -21.42 14.97 2.07
N ASP A 30 -22.00 16.10 1.67
CA ASP A 30 -23.29 16.20 0.98
C ASP A 30 -23.16 15.97 -0.54
N TYR A 31 -21.94 15.88 -1.08
CA TYR A 31 -21.74 15.53 -2.48
C TYR A 31 -22.29 14.12 -2.68
N GLU A 32 -23.34 14.01 -3.51
CA GLU A 32 -24.18 12.81 -3.61
C GLU A 32 -23.34 11.55 -3.78
N ASN A 33 -23.31 10.75 -2.72
CA ASN A 33 -22.95 9.34 -2.78
C ASN A 33 -24.05 8.62 -3.57
N HIS A 34 -24.00 8.67 -4.90
CA HIS A 34 -24.67 7.68 -5.77
C HIS A 34 -24.01 6.30 -5.65
N ALA A 35 -23.47 5.99 -4.47
CA ALA A 35 -22.63 4.85 -4.21
C ALA A 35 -23.52 3.61 -4.21
N ARG A 36 -23.45 2.86 -5.31
CA ARG A 36 -23.45 1.40 -5.24
C ARG A 36 -22.47 1.07 -4.11
N GLY A 37 -22.93 0.47 -3.02
CA GLY A 37 -22.16 0.30 -1.77
C GLY A 37 -20.77 -0.32 -1.98
N ARG A 38 -19.98 -0.48 -0.91
CA ARG A 38 -18.60 -0.95 -1.02
C ARG A 38 -18.50 -2.22 -1.88
N ALA A 39 -17.59 -2.20 -2.84
CA ALA A 39 -17.35 -3.34 -3.73
C ALA A 39 -16.81 -4.55 -2.96
N ILE A 40 -16.06 -4.30 -1.89
CA ILE A 40 -15.54 -5.29 -0.94
C ILE A 40 -15.96 -4.82 0.46
N ASP A 41 -16.58 -5.70 1.22
CA ASP A 41 -16.91 -5.45 2.61
C ASP A 41 -15.67 -5.72 3.47
N ASP A 42 -14.92 -4.65 3.74
CA ASP A 42 -13.66 -4.68 4.46
C ASP A 42 -13.66 -3.57 5.53
N PRO A 43 -13.44 -3.88 6.82
CA PRO A 43 -13.38 -2.89 7.88
C PRO A 43 -12.09 -2.04 7.86
N PHE A 44 -11.08 -2.41 7.05
CA PHE A 44 -9.73 -1.87 7.06
C PHE A 44 -9.06 -2.04 8.44
N ASP A 45 -9.04 -3.28 8.93
CA ASP A 45 -8.39 -3.62 10.19
C ASP A 45 -6.89 -3.30 10.16
N ARG A 46 -6.29 -3.14 11.36
CA ARG A 46 -4.87 -2.81 11.45
C ARG A 46 -4.02 -3.94 10.86
N LEU A 47 -3.26 -3.62 9.82
CA LEU A 47 -2.29 -4.53 9.23
C LEU A 47 -1.18 -4.92 10.22
N PRO A 48 -0.76 -6.20 10.23
CA PRO A 48 0.21 -6.74 11.17
C PRO A 48 1.61 -6.17 10.95
N GLU A 49 2.41 -6.22 12.01
CA GLU A 49 3.80 -5.75 12.00
C GLU A 49 4.74 -6.89 11.63
N LEU A 50 5.72 -6.57 10.77
CA LEU A 50 6.84 -7.46 10.51
C LEU A 50 7.57 -7.74 11.84
N GLN A 51 7.73 -9.01 12.14
CA GLN A 51 8.56 -9.54 13.22
C GLN A 51 9.97 -9.86 12.71
N GLU A 52 10.07 -10.30 11.45
CA GLU A 52 11.31 -10.70 10.80
C GLU A 52 11.37 -10.15 9.38
N VAL A 53 12.58 -9.91 8.87
CA VAL A 53 12.81 -9.46 7.49
C VAL A 53 13.43 -10.61 6.71
N HIS A 54 12.68 -11.18 5.77
CA HIS A 54 13.14 -12.30 4.94
C HIS A 54 13.80 -11.83 3.63
N ALA A 55 13.33 -10.71 3.08
CA ALA A 55 13.96 -10.05 1.95
C ALA A 55 13.69 -8.55 2.01
N GLU A 56 14.53 -7.78 1.31
CA GLU A 56 14.39 -6.35 1.21
C GLU A 56 14.98 -5.79 -0.08
N LYS A 57 14.50 -4.61 -0.48
CA LYS A 57 14.96 -3.90 -1.67
C LYS A 57 14.92 -2.39 -1.43
N SER A 58 15.97 -1.70 -1.85
CA SER A 58 16.11 -0.25 -1.71
C SER A 58 15.71 0.44 -3.02
N PHE A 59 14.91 1.49 -2.92
CA PHE A 59 14.44 2.30 -4.03
C PHE A 59 14.83 3.77 -3.80
N GLN A 60 15.35 4.41 -4.85
CA GLN A 60 15.56 5.85 -4.86
C GLN A 60 14.37 6.50 -5.55
N VAL A 61 13.78 7.51 -4.92
CA VAL A 61 12.63 8.23 -5.49
C VAL A 61 13.07 9.03 -6.72
N ARG A 62 12.45 8.71 -7.86
CA ARG A 62 12.69 9.34 -9.16
C ARG A 62 11.63 10.39 -9.44
N LEU A 63 11.89 11.26 -10.42
CA LEU A 63 10.89 12.24 -10.89
C LEU A 63 9.64 11.56 -11.47
N SER A 64 9.80 10.39 -12.11
CA SER A 64 8.70 9.60 -12.66
C SER A 64 7.78 9.00 -11.59
N ASP A 65 8.23 8.95 -10.34
CA ASP A 65 7.49 8.34 -9.25
C ASP A 65 6.52 9.35 -8.60
N LEU A 66 6.65 10.63 -8.93
CA LEU A 66 5.90 11.72 -8.31
C LEU A 66 4.55 11.96 -9.01
N ASP A 67 3.55 12.33 -8.22
CA ASP A 67 2.30 12.87 -8.70
C ASP A 67 2.36 14.40 -8.89
N MET A 68 1.23 15.00 -9.26
CA MET A 68 1.10 16.46 -9.43
C MET A 68 1.31 17.27 -8.14
N ASN A 69 1.24 16.61 -6.98
CA ASN A 69 1.48 17.21 -5.66
C ASN A 69 2.95 17.13 -5.25
N GLN A 70 3.82 16.60 -6.12
CA GLN A 70 5.25 16.39 -5.87
C GLN A 70 5.54 15.36 -4.77
N HIS A 71 4.57 14.52 -4.44
CA HIS A 71 4.74 13.37 -3.57
C HIS A 71 4.80 12.09 -4.41
N VAL A 72 5.45 11.05 -3.89
CA VAL A 72 5.40 9.74 -4.55
C VAL A 72 3.96 9.27 -4.66
N ASN A 73 3.55 8.89 -5.86
CA ASN A 73 2.22 8.37 -6.15
C ASN A 73 1.94 7.10 -5.32
N SER A 74 0.74 6.98 -4.77
CA SER A 74 0.35 5.84 -3.93
C SER A 74 0.54 4.48 -4.61
N THR A 75 0.36 4.40 -5.94
CA THR A 75 0.57 3.15 -6.70
C THR A 75 2.03 2.70 -6.71
N ILE A 76 2.98 3.64 -6.66
CA ILE A 76 4.42 3.32 -6.69
C ILE A 76 4.84 2.56 -5.42
N TYR A 77 4.22 2.86 -4.28
CA TYR A 77 4.47 2.08 -3.07
C TYR A 77 4.02 0.62 -3.21
N LEU A 78 2.93 0.36 -3.95
CA LEU A 78 2.49 -1.00 -4.25
C LEU A 78 3.51 -1.72 -5.14
N ASP A 79 4.02 -1.03 -6.16
CA ASP A 79 5.04 -1.58 -7.06
C ASP A 79 6.33 -1.93 -6.30
N TRP A 80 6.83 -1.03 -5.45
CA TRP A 80 8.01 -1.28 -4.62
C TRP A 80 7.80 -2.40 -3.59
N ALA A 81 6.58 -2.57 -3.07
CA ALA A 81 6.23 -3.69 -2.20
C ALA A 81 6.32 -5.02 -2.97
N LEU A 82 5.67 -5.10 -4.14
CA LEU A 82 5.66 -6.30 -4.98
C LEU A 82 7.03 -6.66 -5.54
N GLU A 83 7.85 -5.67 -5.85
CA GLU A 83 9.19 -5.84 -6.41
C GLU A 83 10.22 -6.32 -5.37
N ALA A 84 9.91 -6.21 -4.08
CA ALA A 84 10.70 -6.80 -2.98
C ALA A 84 10.32 -8.26 -2.67
N VAL A 85 9.23 -8.77 -3.24
CA VAL A 85 8.83 -10.18 -3.08
C VAL A 85 9.83 -11.09 -3.79
N PRO A 86 10.35 -12.14 -3.13
CA PRO A 86 11.32 -13.05 -3.74
C PRO A 86 10.83 -13.69 -5.04
N ASP A 87 11.78 -13.92 -5.95
CA ASP A 87 11.55 -14.50 -7.27
C ASP A 87 10.85 -15.86 -7.21
N GLU A 88 11.12 -16.67 -6.18
CA GLU A 88 10.54 -17.99 -5.96
C GLU A 88 9.01 -17.88 -5.83
N ILE A 89 8.52 -16.85 -5.15
CA ILE A 89 7.09 -16.58 -5.00
C ILE A 89 6.53 -16.01 -6.30
N ARG A 90 7.15 -14.96 -6.87
CA ARG A 90 6.67 -14.30 -8.10
C ARG A 90 6.59 -15.26 -9.31
N LYS A 91 7.52 -16.22 -9.40
CA LYS A 91 7.56 -17.22 -10.48
C LYS A 91 6.53 -18.33 -10.29
N LYS A 92 6.32 -18.83 -9.07
CA LYS A 92 5.43 -19.98 -8.80
C LYS A 92 3.99 -19.61 -8.47
N TYR A 93 3.74 -18.39 -8.02
CA TYR A 93 2.43 -17.93 -7.54
C TYR A 93 1.96 -16.70 -8.30
N ARG A 94 0.64 -16.50 -8.35
CA ARG A 94 -0.03 -15.32 -8.89
C ARG A 94 -0.65 -14.52 -7.75
N LEU A 95 -0.48 -13.20 -7.80
CA LEU A 95 -1.11 -12.28 -6.86
C LEU A 95 -2.64 -12.41 -6.92
N GLN A 96 -3.27 -12.62 -5.77
CA GLN A 96 -4.72 -12.80 -5.62
C GLN A 96 -5.38 -11.57 -5.00
N ALA A 97 -4.80 -11.02 -3.94
CA ALA A 97 -5.31 -9.84 -3.26
C ALA A 97 -4.17 -9.01 -2.66
N MET A 98 -4.45 -7.72 -2.46
CA MET A 98 -3.60 -6.80 -1.71
C MET A 98 -4.46 -5.87 -0.87
N GLU A 99 -3.93 -5.51 0.29
CA GLU A 99 -4.44 -4.44 1.13
C GLU A 99 -3.26 -3.55 1.53
N ALA A 100 -3.45 -2.23 1.50
CA ALA A 100 -2.42 -1.25 1.77
C ALA A 100 -2.91 -0.16 2.72
N ASN A 101 -2.06 0.20 3.68
CA ASN A 101 -2.25 1.31 4.60
C ASN A 101 -1.12 2.33 4.40
N TYR A 102 -1.48 3.55 4.00
CA TYR A 102 -0.55 4.65 3.76
C TYR A 102 -0.43 5.53 5.01
N ARG A 103 0.79 5.78 5.46
CA ARG A 103 1.07 6.41 6.77
C ARG A 103 1.91 7.67 6.67
N ALA A 104 2.70 7.81 5.60
CA ALA A 104 3.50 8.99 5.33
C ALA A 104 3.79 9.13 3.83
N GLU A 105 4.36 10.27 3.47
CA GLU A 105 4.72 10.63 2.09
C GLU A 105 6.24 10.59 1.93
N SER A 106 6.72 10.28 0.74
CA SER A 106 8.12 10.45 0.32
C SER A 106 8.21 11.37 -0.90
N VAL A 107 9.36 12.02 -1.07
CA VAL A 107 9.62 13.02 -2.11
C VAL A 107 10.90 12.70 -2.87
N TYR A 108 11.12 13.42 -3.97
CA TYR A 108 12.29 13.27 -4.82
C TYR A 108 13.62 13.22 -4.06
N GLY A 109 14.52 12.33 -4.48
CA GLY A 109 15.87 12.21 -3.92
C GLY A 109 15.94 11.40 -2.62
N GLN A 110 14.81 11.17 -1.93
CA GLN A 110 14.77 10.29 -0.77
C GLN A 110 14.96 8.82 -1.16
N ARG A 111 15.29 8.00 -0.16
CA ARG A 111 15.39 6.54 -0.31
C ARG A 111 14.32 5.84 0.51
N VAL A 112 13.71 4.82 -0.08
CA VAL A 112 12.72 3.95 0.56
C VAL A 112 13.23 2.51 0.58
N GLN A 113 13.21 1.90 1.75
CA GLN A 113 13.53 0.50 1.97
C GLN A 113 12.22 -0.30 2.04
N SER A 114 12.00 -1.19 1.08
CA SER A 114 10.88 -2.12 1.05
C SER A 114 11.31 -3.45 1.66
N GLN A 115 10.63 -3.89 2.72
CA GLN A 115 10.94 -5.10 3.47
C GLN A 115 9.76 -6.05 3.45
N VAL A 116 10.04 -7.35 3.38
CA VAL A 116 9.02 -8.37 3.34
C VAL A 116 9.24 -9.45 4.39
N GLN A 117 8.13 -9.89 4.99
CA GLN A 117 8.05 -11.12 5.78
C GLN A 117 7.13 -12.10 5.06
N ILE A 118 7.61 -13.31 4.88
CA ILE A 118 6.88 -14.38 4.22
C ILE A 118 6.21 -15.24 5.28
N ASN A 119 4.88 -15.32 5.22
CA ASN A 119 4.04 -16.08 6.14
C ASN A 119 3.32 -17.16 5.34
N ASN A 120 3.98 -18.31 5.19
CA ASN A 120 3.42 -19.44 4.45
C ASN A 120 2.19 -19.98 5.18
N LYS A 121 1.05 -20.10 4.49
CA LYS A 121 -0.14 -20.77 4.99
C LYS A 121 -0.65 -21.77 3.94
N ASP A 122 -0.40 -23.06 4.18
CA ASP A 122 -0.81 -24.15 3.30
C ASP A 122 -0.39 -23.92 1.84
N ALA A 123 -1.35 -23.92 0.91
CA ALA A 123 -1.14 -23.67 -0.52
C ALA A 123 -1.10 -22.17 -0.90
N GLN A 124 -1.27 -21.26 0.06
CA GLN A 124 -1.26 -19.82 -0.15
C GLN A 124 0.00 -19.19 0.44
N GLN A 125 0.57 -18.23 -0.28
CA GLN A 125 1.64 -17.40 0.24
C GLN A 125 1.06 -16.08 0.70
N VAL A 126 1.19 -15.75 1.99
CA VAL A 126 0.85 -14.43 2.52
C VAL A 126 2.14 -13.69 2.79
N VAL A 127 2.32 -12.54 2.16
CA VAL A 127 3.50 -11.69 2.34
C VAL A 127 3.08 -10.42 3.02
N TRP A 128 3.73 -10.09 4.14
CA TRP A 128 3.59 -8.81 4.83
C TRP A 128 4.71 -7.88 4.37
N HIS A 129 4.35 -6.62 4.14
CA HIS A 129 5.24 -5.62 3.57
C HIS A 129 5.33 -4.41 4.48
N ARG A 130 6.53 -3.84 4.58
CA ARG A 130 6.78 -2.56 5.23
C ARG A 130 7.72 -1.72 4.37
N LEU A 131 7.30 -0.50 4.04
CA LEU A 131 8.13 0.48 3.36
C LEU A 131 8.57 1.54 4.36
N LEU A 132 9.87 1.71 4.53
CA LEU A 132 10.49 2.68 5.43
C LEU A 132 11.22 3.73 4.62
N ARG A 133 11.05 5.01 4.94
CA ARG A 133 11.98 6.03 4.47
C ARG A 133 13.28 5.89 5.26
N VAL A 134 14.40 5.82 4.54
CA VAL A 134 15.72 5.55 5.15
C VAL A 134 16.15 6.67 6.10
N ASP A 135 15.89 7.93 5.73
CA ASP A 135 16.40 9.10 6.44
C ASP A 135 15.90 9.22 7.89
N ASP A 136 14.64 8.87 8.14
CA ASP A 136 13.99 9.05 9.45
C ASP A 136 13.34 7.76 9.99
N GLN A 137 13.52 6.63 9.30
CA GLN A 137 12.89 5.33 9.60
C GLN A 137 11.37 5.39 9.69
N LYS A 138 10.75 6.43 9.11
CA LYS A 138 9.30 6.58 9.13
C LYS A 138 8.68 5.54 8.19
N GLU A 139 7.71 4.81 8.72
CA GLU A 139 6.93 3.89 7.91
C GLU A 139 6.03 4.68 6.97
N ILE A 140 6.24 4.48 5.68
CA ILE A 140 5.53 5.15 4.58
C ILE A 140 4.27 4.38 4.22
N CYS A 141 4.40 3.07 4.06
CA CYS A 141 3.31 2.19 3.69
C CYS A 141 3.48 0.81 4.33
N ARG A 142 2.37 0.19 4.69
CA ARG A 142 2.28 -1.18 5.15
C ARG A 142 1.28 -1.93 4.29
N LEU A 143 1.61 -3.15 3.89
CA LEU A 143 0.76 -3.93 3.01
C LEU A 143 0.70 -5.39 3.42
N ILE A 144 -0.37 -6.06 3.01
CA ILE A 144 -0.42 -7.52 2.90
C ILE A 144 -0.73 -7.87 1.45
N SER A 145 -0.08 -8.90 0.93
CA SER A 145 -0.44 -9.52 -0.34
C SER A 145 -0.64 -11.01 -0.18
N SER A 146 -1.71 -11.56 -0.74
CA SER A 146 -1.93 -13.00 -0.83
C SER A 146 -1.68 -13.50 -2.24
N TRP A 147 -1.08 -14.68 -2.35
CA TRP A 147 -0.70 -15.29 -3.61
C TRP A 147 -1.15 -16.75 -3.67
N GLN A 148 -1.65 -17.14 -4.83
CA GLN A 148 -2.14 -18.49 -5.12
C GLN A 148 -1.20 -19.20 -6.12
N ALA A 149 -0.98 -20.50 -5.95
CA ALA A 149 -0.17 -21.28 -6.89
C ALA A 149 -0.72 -21.14 -8.32
N LYS A 150 0.20 -21.05 -9.29
CA LYS A 150 -0.14 -21.01 -10.72
C LYS A 150 -0.62 -22.37 -11.23
#